data_AF-A0A2V4CB34-F1
#
_entry.id   AF-A0A2V4CB34-F1
#
_cell.length_a   1.000
_cell.length_b   1.000
_cell.length_c   1.000
_cell.angle_alpha   90.00
_cell.angle_beta   90.00
_cell.angle_gamma   90.00
#
_symmetry.space_group_name_H-M   'P 1'
#
loop_
_entity.id
_entity.type
_entity.pdbx_description
1 polymer ?
#
loop_
_entity_poly.entity_id
_entity_poly.type
_entity_poly.pdbx_seq_one_letter_code
_entity_poly.pdbx_strand_id
1 'polypeptide(L)'
;MKIFSTAPDGNQMADLEPARYFNLAIEQIKQADEWLRTSNEICQPLLVHIDAFIHFGKHYPEMANRRITKLNIIQIKQNFYDWYERVKGKIPAKFREGIKQNADELFKELEQYEH
;
A
#
# COMPACT_ATOMS: atom_id res chain seq x y z
N MET A 1 -0.11 -31.79 -6.07
CA MET A 1 -1.11 -30.87 -5.50
C MET A 1 -1.88 -31.61 -4.43
N LYS A 2 -1.95 -31.06 -3.22
CA LYS A 2 -2.61 -31.71 -2.08
C LYS A 2 -3.60 -30.73 -1.43
N ILE A 3 -4.72 -31.29 -0.95
CA ILE A 3 -5.72 -30.61 -0.13
C ILE A 3 -5.65 -31.26 1.26
N PHE A 4 -5.42 -30.44 2.28
CA PHE A 4 -5.23 -30.88 3.67
C PHE A 4 -6.39 -30.49 4.60
N SER A 5 -7.30 -29.63 4.12
CA SER A 5 -8.43 -29.11 4.89
C SER A 5 -9.62 -28.82 3.96
N THR A 6 -10.82 -28.73 4.52
CA THR A 6 -12.03 -28.24 3.85
C THR A 6 -12.00 -26.73 3.62
N ALA A 7 -11.16 -26.01 4.36
CA ALA A 7 -10.92 -24.59 4.19
C ALA A 7 -9.91 -24.32 3.04
N PRO A 8 -9.99 -23.16 2.36
CA PRO A 8 -9.17 -22.86 1.17
C PRO A 8 -7.66 -22.84 1.42
N ASP A 9 -7.23 -22.47 2.63
CA ASP A 9 -5.83 -22.45 3.10
C ASP A 9 -5.21 -23.86 3.14
N GLY A 10 -6.03 -24.90 3.24
CA GLY A 10 -5.59 -26.30 3.11
C GLY A 10 -5.25 -26.71 1.68
N ASN A 11 -5.51 -25.90 0.67
CA ASN A 11 -5.26 -26.22 -0.73
C ASN A 11 -4.03 -25.46 -1.23
N GLN A 12 -2.94 -26.19 -1.50
CA GLN A 12 -1.66 -25.62 -1.93
C GLN A 12 -1.73 -24.73 -3.17
N MET A 13 -2.70 -24.96 -4.07
CA MET A 13 -2.89 -24.08 -5.24
C MET A 13 -3.72 -22.84 -4.90
N ALA A 14 -4.75 -22.99 -4.06
CA ALA A 14 -5.57 -21.86 -3.63
C ALA A 14 -4.78 -20.88 -2.73
N ASP A 15 -3.78 -21.39 -2.00
CA ASP A 15 -2.86 -20.59 -1.18
C ASP A 15 -2.04 -19.58 -2.00
N LEU A 16 -1.94 -19.76 -3.33
CA LEU A 16 -1.26 -18.82 -4.22
C LEU A 16 -2.18 -17.73 -4.78
N GLU A 17 -3.50 -17.90 -4.73
CA GLU A 17 -4.46 -16.94 -5.30
C GLU A 17 -4.35 -15.53 -4.70
N PRO A 18 -4.08 -15.34 -3.38
CA PRO A 18 -3.92 -14.01 -2.83
C PRO A 18 -2.80 -13.19 -3.49
N ALA A 19 -1.85 -13.85 -4.16
CA ALA A 19 -0.76 -13.17 -4.85
C ALA A 19 -1.25 -12.21 -5.94
N ARG A 20 -2.43 -12.49 -6.51
CA ARG A 20 -3.05 -11.62 -7.52
C ARG A 20 -3.46 -10.28 -6.91
N TYR A 21 -4.01 -10.27 -5.71
CA TYR A 21 -4.36 -9.04 -5.01
C TYR A 21 -3.13 -8.21 -4.66
N PHE A 22 -2.06 -8.83 -4.16
CA PHE A 22 -0.80 -8.11 -3.91
C PHE A 22 -0.17 -7.54 -5.18
N ASN A 23 -0.16 -8.31 -6.27
CA ASN A 23 0.37 -7.82 -7.55
C ASN A 23 -0.43 -6.62 -8.06
N LEU A 24 -1.77 -6.67 -7.98
CA LEU A 24 -2.64 -5.55 -8.34
C LEU A 24 -2.40 -4.34 -7.43
N ALA A 25 -2.34 -4.54 -6.11
CA ALA A 25 -2.07 -3.46 -5.16
C ALA A 25 -0.72 -2.77 -5.46
N ILE A 26 0.33 -3.54 -5.76
CA ILE A 26 1.64 -3.00 -6.15
C ILE A 26 1.56 -2.18 -7.45
N GLU A 27 0.83 -2.67 -8.45
CA GLU A 27 0.64 -1.94 -9.70
C GLU A 27 -0.09 -0.61 -9.45
N GLN A 28 -1.16 -0.63 -8.66
CA GLN A 28 -1.92 0.56 -8.30
C GLN A 28 -1.09 1.56 -7.47
N ILE A 29 -0.28 1.08 -6.52
CA ILE A 29 0.66 1.92 -5.76
C ILE A 29 1.65 2.61 -6.71
N LYS A 30 2.21 1.90 -7.68
CA LYS A 30 3.15 2.47 -8.66
C LYS A 30 2.49 3.51 -9.56
N GLN A 31 1.30 3.22 -10.06
CA GLN A 31 0.53 4.17 -10.89
C GLN A 31 0.16 5.42 -10.10
N ALA A 32 -0.28 5.26 -8.85
CA ALA A 32 -0.57 6.38 -7.96
C ALA A 32 0.69 7.19 -7.62
N ASP A 33 1.82 6.54 -7.35
CA ASP A 33 3.12 7.20 -7.12
C ASP A 33 3.54 8.05 -8.33
N GLU A 34 3.46 7.50 -9.54
CA GLU A 34 3.79 8.21 -10.76
C GLU A 34 2.89 9.44 -10.97
N TRP A 35 1.58 9.27 -10.78
CA TRP A 35 0.61 10.35 -10.89
C TRP A 35 0.84 11.47 -9.85
N LEU A 36 1.22 11.12 -8.62
CA LEU A 36 1.50 12.09 -7.56
C LEU A 36 2.68 13.01 -7.86
N ARG A 37 3.62 12.62 -8.74
CA ARG A 37 4.79 13.45 -9.05
C ARG A 37 4.43 14.78 -9.70
N THR A 38 3.35 14.83 -10.46
CA THR A 38 2.94 16.03 -11.22
C THR A 38 1.55 16.55 -10.86
N SER A 39 0.72 15.75 -10.19
CA SER A 39 -0.64 16.13 -9.85
C SER A 39 -0.73 17.26 -8.84
N ASN A 40 -1.69 18.16 -9.03
CA ASN A 40 -2.06 19.22 -8.09
C ASN A 40 -3.47 19.03 -7.49
N GLU A 41 -4.05 17.86 -7.71
CA GLU A 41 -5.34 17.45 -7.19
C GLU A 41 -5.23 17.00 -5.74
N ILE A 42 -6.22 17.35 -4.92
CA ILE A 42 -6.29 17.01 -3.48
C ILE A 42 -6.82 15.58 -3.25
N CYS A 43 -6.41 14.62 -4.07
CA CYS A 43 -6.80 13.21 -3.97
C CYS A 43 -5.66 12.37 -3.38
N GLN A 44 -5.99 11.38 -2.54
CA GLN A 44 -5.03 10.52 -1.82
C GLN A 44 -5.08 9.05 -2.28
N PRO A 45 -5.05 8.74 -3.59
CA PRO A 45 -5.21 7.36 -4.06
C PRO A 45 -4.09 6.45 -3.57
N LEU A 46 -2.87 6.98 -3.42
CA LEU A 46 -1.73 6.23 -2.92
C LEU A 46 -1.99 5.65 -1.52
N LEU A 47 -2.53 6.44 -0.60
CA LEU A 47 -2.79 5.98 0.77
C LEU A 47 -3.84 4.86 0.79
N VAL A 48 -4.86 4.93 -0.08
CA VAL A 48 -5.88 3.88 -0.23
C VAL A 48 -5.26 2.57 -0.69
N HIS A 49 -4.35 2.61 -1.66
CA HIS A 49 -3.72 1.40 -2.17
C HIS A 49 -2.69 0.81 -1.19
N ILE A 50 -2.02 1.65 -0.39
CA ILE A 50 -1.17 1.19 0.72
C ILE A 50 -2.02 0.52 1.80
N ASP A 51 -3.13 1.13 2.22
CA ASP A 51 -4.06 0.55 3.19
C ASP A 51 -4.60 -0.82 2.72
N ALA A 52 -5.00 -0.91 1.44
CA ALA A 52 -5.43 -2.17 0.85
C ALA A 52 -4.32 -3.24 0.88
N PHE A 53 -3.07 -2.88 0.57
CA PHE A 53 -1.93 -3.80 0.67
C PHE A 53 -1.75 -4.31 2.10
N ILE A 54 -1.77 -3.42 3.09
CA ILE A 54 -1.63 -3.75 4.51
C ILE A 54 -2.78 -4.65 4.97
N HIS A 55 -4.01 -4.35 4.55
CA HIS A 55 -5.18 -5.17 4.86
C HIS A 55 -4.99 -6.62 4.41
N PHE A 56 -4.54 -6.85 3.18
CA PHE A 56 -4.20 -8.20 2.72
C PHE A 56 -2.99 -8.78 3.44
N GLY A 57 -1.99 -7.96 3.78
CA GLY A 57 -0.79 -8.38 4.50
C GLY A 57 -1.08 -8.91 5.90
N LYS A 58 -2.11 -8.38 6.58
CA LYS A 58 -2.58 -8.89 7.89
C LYS A 58 -3.10 -10.33 7.80
N HIS A 59 -3.69 -10.70 6.66
CA HIS A 59 -4.19 -12.05 6.40
C HIS A 59 -3.15 -12.98 5.76
N TYR A 60 -2.20 -12.45 4.99
CA TYR A 60 -1.20 -13.22 4.24
C TYR A 60 0.22 -12.63 4.42
N PRO A 61 0.79 -12.69 5.63
CA PRO A 61 2.02 -11.97 5.99
C PRO A 61 3.24 -12.44 5.19
N GLU A 62 3.43 -13.75 5.01
CA GLU A 62 4.55 -14.27 4.20
C GLU A 62 4.50 -13.77 2.75
N MET A 63 3.29 -13.63 2.22
CA MET A 63 3.09 -13.19 0.85
C MET A 63 3.34 -11.69 0.72
N ALA A 64 2.92 -10.90 1.70
CA ALA A 64 3.24 -9.48 1.79
C ALA A 64 4.75 -9.25 1.84
N ASN A 65 5.49 -9.96 2.71
CA ASN A 65 6.95 -9.83 2.82
C ASN A 65 7.67 -10.12 1.50
N ARG A 66 7.24 -11.16 0.78
CA ARG A 66 7.84 -11.48 -0.53
C ARG A 66 7.54 -10.42 -1.59
N ARG A 67 6.41 -9.72 -1.47
CA ARG A 67 5.92 -8.80 -2.50
C ARG A 67 6.33 -7.36 -2.26
N ILE A 68 6.54 -6.95 -1.00
CA ILE A 68 6.92 -5.58 -0.65
C ILE A 68 8.24 -5.16 -1.29
N THR A 69 9.16 -6.09 -1.49
CA THR A 69 10.46 -5.88 -2.17
C THR A 69 10.34 -5.32 -3.60
N LYS A 70 9.15 -5.38 -4.21
CA LYS A 70 8.86 -4.79 -5.53
C LYS A 70 8.55 -3.29 -5.48
N LEU A 71 8.40 -2.72 -4.29
CA LEU A 71 8.16 -1.30 -4.04
C LEU A 71 9.44 -0.64 -3.52
N ASN A 72 9.67 0.59 -3.95
CA ASN A 72 10.69 1.45 -3.35
C ASN A 72 9.98 2.37 -2.34
N ILE A 73 9.79 1.88 -1.11
CA ILE A 73 9.00 2.58 -0.09
C ILE A 73 9.59 3.96 0.21
N ILE A 74 10.92 4.07 0.28
CA ILE A 74 11.62 5.33 0.52
C ILE A 74 11.24 6.37 -0.53
N GLN A 75 11.32 6.02 -1.83
CA GLN A 75 10.97 6.93 -2.91
C GLN A 75 9.48 7.28 -2.91
N ILE A 76 8.61 6.30 -2.67
CA ILE A 76 7.15 6.50 -2.64
C ILE A 76 6.76 7.46 -1.51
N LYS A 77 7.38 7.29 -0.33
CA LYS A 77 7.19 8.16 0.84
C LYS A 77 7.64 9.59 0.54
N GLN A 78 8.78 9.76 -0.12
CA GLN A 78 9.25 11.08 -0.57
C GLN A 78 8.26 11.73 -1.54
N ASN A 79 7.85 11.01 -2.60
CA ASN A 79 6.91 11.53 -3.59
C ASN A 79 5.57 11.94 -2.98
N PHE A 80 5.08 11.17 -2.00
CA PHE A 80 3.87 11.52 -1.25
C PHE A 80 4.05 12.84 -0.49
N TYR A 81 5.14 13.01 0.24
CA TYR A 81 5.38 14.23 1.01
C TYR A 81 5.62 15.45 0.12
N ASP A 82 6.29 15.29 -1.02
CA ASP A 82 6.45 16.34 -2.01
C ASP A 82 5.10 16.77 -2.61
N TRP A 83 4.22 15.81 -2.92
CA TRP A 83 2.86 16.11 -3.32
C TRP A 83 2.08 16.83 -2.21
N TYR A 84 2.14 16.32 -0.98
CA TYR A 84 1.42 16.89 0.15
C TYR A 84 1.84 18.35 0.38
N GLU A 85 3.14 18.64 0.39
CA GLU A 85 3.65 20.00 0.53
C GLU A 85 3.20 20.94 -0.60
N ARG A 86 3.08 20.42 -1.83
CA ARG A 86 2.59 21.16 -2.99
C ARG A 86 1.10 21.48 -2.90
N VAL A 87 0.26 20.57 -2.42
CA VAL A 87 -1.21 20.75 -2.40
C VAL A 87 -1.80 21.14 -1.05
N LYS A 88 -1.04 21.08 0.07
CA LYS A 88 -1.55 21.32 1.42
C LYS A 88 -2.29 22.64 1.58
N GLY A 89 -1.90 23.68 0.83
CA GLY A 89 -2.58 24.98 0.82
C GLY A 89 -4.05 24.88 0.41
N LYS A 90 -4.40 23.95 -0.49
CA LYS A 90 -5.76 23.67 -0.96
C LYS A 90 -6.55 22.76 0.00
N ILE A 91 -5.86 22.00 0.84
CA ILE A 91 -6.49 21.12 1.84
C ILE A 91 -7.00 21.96 3.01
N PRO A 92 -8.24 21.76 3.50
CA PRO A 92 -8.74 22.46 4.68
C PRO A 92 -7.83 22.25 5.89
N ALA A 93 -7.48 23.33 6.60
CA ALA A 93 -6.47 23.32 7.65
C ALA A 93 -6.69 22.24 8.74
N LYS A 94 -7.96 22.00 9.11
CA LYS A 94 -8.34 21.00 10.12
C LYS A 94 -8.01 19.55 9.76
N PHE A 95 -7.79 19.24 8.48
CA PHE A 95 -7.50 17.88 8.02
C PHE A 95 -6.03 17.64 7.68
N ARG A 96 -5.24 18.70 7.52
CA ARG A 96 -3.83 18.63 7.11
C ARG A 96 -3.01 17.70 8.00
N GLU A 97 -3.04 17.97 9.30
CA GLU A 97 -2.30 17.19 10.29
C GLU A 97 -2.77 15.73 10.33
N GLY A 98 -4.08 15.50 10.30
CA GLY A 98 -4.64 14.13 10.29
C GLY A 98 -4.24 13.32 9.05
N ILE A 99 -4.16 13.95 7.87
CA ILE A 99 -3.69 13.28 6.64
C ILE A 99 -2.21 12.90 6.78
N LYS A 100 -1.40 13.80 7.32
CA LYS A 100 0.03 13.54 7.54
C LYS A 100 0.24 12.39 8.52
N GLN A 101 -0.47 12.41 9.65
CA GLN A 101 -0.41 11.37 10.67
C GLN A 101 -0.85 10.00 10.11
N ASN A 102 -1.97 9.95 9.38
CA ASN A 102 -2.43 8.72 8.74
C ASN A 102 -1.40 8.18 7.72
N ALA A 103 -0.80 9.06 6.91
CA ALA A 103 0.27 8.64 6.00
C ALA A 103 1.47 8.06 6.75
N ASP A 104 1.93 8.71 7.83
CA ASP A 104 3.01 8.22 8.67
C ASP A 104 2.69 6.83 9.27
N GLU A 105 1.47 6.62 9.75
CA GLU A 105 0.99 5.34 10.27
C GLU A 105 0.99 4.25 9.19
N LEU A 106 0.43 4.55 8.01
CA LEU A 106 0.39 3.60 6.89
C LEU A 106 1.79 3.22 6.41
N PHE A 107 2.70 4.19 6.24
CA PHE A 107 4.08 3.87 5.85
C PHE A 107 4.79 3.04 6.93
N LYS A 108 4.58 3.36 8.21
CA LYS A 108 5.15 2.58 9.32
C LYS A 108 4.61 1.15 9.35
N GLU A 109 3.32 0.94 9.10
CA GLU A 109 2.73 -0.40 8.99
C GLU A 109 3.26 -1.14 7.76
N LEU A 110 3.40 -0.47 6.62
CA LEU A 110 3.93 -1.06 5.39
C LEU A 110 5.39 -1.52 5.54
N GLU A 111 6.22 -0.73 6.24
CA GLU A 111 7.63 -1.02 6.54
C GLU A 111 7.80 -2.29 7.41
N GLN A 112 6.78 -2.74 8.15
CA GLN A 112 6.83 -3.99 8.94
C GLN A 112 6.96 -5.25 8.07
N TYR A 113 6.64 -5.15 6.78
CA TYR A 113 6.75 -6.28 5.86
C TYR A 113 8.13 -6.37 5.20
N GLU A 114 9.06 -5.42 5.42
CA GLU A 114 10.43 -5.46 4.87
C GLU A 114 11.36 -6.48 5.57
N HIS A 115 10.81 -7.50 6.24
CA HIS A 115 11.51 -8.52 7.03
C HIS A 115 11.65 -9.87 6.29
#